data_AF-A0A3D1XUK5-F1
#
_entry.id   AF-A0A3D1XUK5-F1
#
_cell.length_a   1.000
_cell.length_b   1.000
_cell.length_c   1.000
_cell.angle_alpha   90.00
_cell.angle_beta   90.00
_cell.angle_gamma   90.00
#
_symmetry.space_group_name_H-M   'P 1'
#
loop_
_entity.id
_entity.type
_entity.pdbx_description
1 polymer ?
#
loop_
_entity_poly.entity_id
_entity_poly.type
_entity_poly.pdbx_seq_one_letter_code
_entity_poly.pdbx_strand_id
1 'polypeptide(L)'
;DSKMHGEPATPMLRAYVGDNIVFRLLHGMQNETHTFVVSGHGYRPERYDKDSRVTNTIHIGIAERYDLATTAGGYQGMAGDYLYYDGRTSKLSEGEWGIIRVHDELQKDLKVLPGNEEFKKKVKKVLCPKGAPVKSFSVVAIDKELQFNANTEGEIEVDFERKLLLANAAGKIYALEGEAKQAAEDGHMPHPLTLHANIGDCIKIKLTNRLKAGNASIHANNIAFDPLTSQGINVGNNPGDQTVAPGKSKNYEFFADPGFKINGSLIWDFGNLTTNLRDGMFGGIIIGPRGSVYRDPETGKDISLGNSWKADVIIDKSYPENANIENYRDFALYFQDEDNIIGTSFMPYLQNVAGLTGVNYRLEPWLYREDEGCELGNMFTACVAADQDPATPTLKAHAGDRVMINIFGAHNEQNQMFNLDGHQWRRHMDQEGSDMIDAEQFGAGEYIQAYFNAGGTYKNPGTYLWFNARTPYQQAGQWGYMKVLPSGDRSILPLGKVKPKGVKTASQPSEEEKSASKAVSDRLSMR
;
A
#
# COMPACT_ATOMS: atom_id res chain seq x y z
N ASP A 1 25.16 2.82 -5.01
CA ASP A 1 26.15 1.89 -4.44
C ASP A 1 27.30 2.70 -3.82
N SER A 2 27.55 2.50 -2.53
CA SER A 2 28.63 3.16 -1.77
C SER A 2 30.03 2.85 -2.35
N LYS A 3 30.20 1.76 -3.10
CA LYS A 3 31.46 1.44 -3.79
C LYS A 3 31.82 2.46 -4.87
N MET A 4 30.81 3.02 -5.54
CA MET A 4 31.00 3.97 -6.65
C MET A 4 31.03 5.42 -6.17
N HIS A 5 30.20 5.77 -5.19
CA HIS A 5 29.98 7.15 -4.76
C HIS A 5 30.50 7.48 -3.35
N GLY A 6 31.01 6.49 -2.62
CA GLY A 6 31.32 6.62 -1.19
C GLY A 6 30.06 6.50 -0.32
N GLU A 7 30.26 6.54 1.00
CA GLU A 7 29.14 6.58 1.95
C GLU A 7 28.43 7.95 1.90
N PRO A 8 27.11 8.01 2.16
CA PRO A 8 26.40 9.27 2.18
C PRO A 8 26.90 10.20 3.30
N ALA A 9 26.74 11.50 3.10
CA ALA A 9 27.09 12.51 4.11
C ALA A 9 26.15 12.51 5.32
N THR A 10 24.93 11.99 5.15
CA THR A 10 23.98 11.78 6.25
C THR A 10 24.52 10.76 7.25
N PRO A 11 24.21 10.87 8.55
CA PRO A 11 24.73 9.96 9.56
C PRO A 11 24.46 8.48 9.23
N MET A 12 25.53 7.70 9.09
CA MET A 12 25.43 6.25 8.93
C MET A 12 25.16 5.59 10.28
N LEU A 13 24.04 4.90 10.41
CA LEU A 13 23.71 4.14 11.62
C LEU A 13 24.31 2.74 11.49
N ARG A 14 25.13 2.31 12.46
CA ARG A 14 25.80 1.01 12.43
C ARG A 14 25.39 0.18 13.65
N ALA A 15 25.03 -1.06 13.41
CA ALA A 15 24.60 -1.99 14.45
C ALA A 15 25.00 -3.43 14.08
N TYR A 16 25.03 -4.31 15.06
CA TYR A 16 25.07 -5.75 14.84
C TYR A 16 23.63 -6.31 14.80
N VAL A 17 23.41 -7.41 14.07
CA VAL A 17 22.09 -8.08 14.07
C VAL A 17 21.60 -8.31 15.50
N GLY A 18 20.36 -7.95 15.80
CA GLY A 18 19.79 -8.13 17.13
C GLY A 18 20.11 -7.02 18.14
N ASP A 19 20.88 -5.99 17.76
CA ASP A 19 21.05 -4.79 18.59
C ASP A 19 19.72 -4.03 18.70
N ASN A 20 19.43 -3.48 19.87
CA ASN A 20 18.28 -2.60 20.04
C ASN A 20 18.63 -1.21 19.49
N ILE A 21 17.81 -0.72 18.56
CA ILE A 21 17.92 0.64 18.00
C ILE A 21 16.72 1.44 18.51
N VAL A 22 16.98 2.66 18.98
CA VAL A 22 15.92 3.62 19.34
C VAL A 22 16.12 4.89 18.55
N PHE A 23 15.20 5.18 17.63
CA PHE A 23 15.14 6.46 16.95
C PHE A 23 14.42 7.46 17.84
N ARG A 24 15.13 8.50 18.27
CA ARG A 24 14.53 9.63 18.97
C ARG A 24 14.30 10.73 17.95
N LEU A 25 13.10 10.72 17.36
CA LEU A 25 12.69 11.70 16.37
C LEU A 25 12.17 12.93 17.07
N LEU A 26 12.63 14.09 16.61
CA LEU A 26 12.12 15.39 17.00
C LEU A 26 11.91 16.18 15.72
N HIS A 27 10.68 16.58 15.46
CA HIS A 27 10.41 17.53 14.40
C HIS A 27 10.37 18.93 14.99
N GLY A 28 11.20 19.82 14.47
CA GLY A 28 11.40 21.16 15.01
C GLY A 28 10.29 22.13 14.65
N MET A 29 10.69 23.37 14.35
CA MET A 29 9.80 24.46 13.91
C MET A 29 9.81 24.61 12.38
N GLN A 30 9.55 23.52 11.66
CA GLN A 30 9.39 23.54 10.19
C GLN A 30 7.89 23.62 9.87
N ASN A 31 7.51 24.36 8.83
CA ASN A 31 6.09 24.56 8.45
C ASN A 31 5.50 23.37 7.66
N GLU A 32 6.30 22.34 7.41
CA GLU A 32 5.92 21.16 6.65
C GLU A 32 5.85 19.94 7.56
N THR A 33 5.23 18.87 7.07
CA THR A 33 5.19 17.58 7.77
C THR A 33 6.04 16.58 7.01
N HIS A 34 6.59 15.62 7.74
CA HIS A 34 7.55 14.65 7.23
C HIS A 34 7.05 13.24 7.51
N THR A 35 7.56 12.25 6.79
CA THR A 35 7.18 10.85 7.01
C THR A 35 8.41 10.01 7.24
N PHE A 36 8.65 9.58 8.47
CA PHE A 36 9.85 8.80 8.79
C PHE A 36 9.64 7.32 8.47
N VAL A 37 10.30 6.84 7.42
CA VAL A 37 10.26 5.43 6.98
C VAL A 37 11.55 4.72 7.37
N VAL A 38 11.43 3.50 7.91
CA VAL A 38 12.58 2.60 8.10
C VAL A 38 12.35 1.31 7.32
N SER A 39 13.12 1.12 6.26
CA SER A 39 13.03 -0.06 5.41
C SER A 39 13.40 -1.33 6.19
N GLY A 40 12.58 -2.37 6.06
CA GLY A 40 12.82 -3.68 6.68
C GLY A 40 12.73 -3.73 8.21
N HIS A 41 12.33 -2.65 8.88
CA HIS A 41 12.23 -2.59 10.34
C HIS A 41 10.85 -2.09 10.77
N GLY A 42 10.14 -2.90 11.55
CA GLY A 42 8.92 -2.47 12.23
C GLY A 42 9.21 -1.88 13.60
N TYR A 43 8.40 -0.91 14.01
CA TYR A 43 8.37 -0.31 15.34
C TYR A 43 6.92 -0.07 15.77
N ARG A 44 6.72 0.15 17.07
CA ARG A 44 5.42 0.52 17.64
C ARG A 44 5.43 2.01 17.97
N PRO A 45 4.51 2.82 17.42
CA PRO A 45 4.38 4.23 17.81
C PRO A 45 4.18 4.38 19.33
N GLU A 46 3.30 3.56 19.91
CA GLU A 46 3.13 3.45 21.36
C GLU A 46 4.09 2.38 21.91
N ARG A 47 5.37 2.74 22.04
CA ARG A 47 6.49 1.81 22.32
C ARG A 47 6.32 0.87 23.52
N TYR A 48 5.51 1.23 24.51
CA TYR A 48 5.29 0.43 25.73
C TYR A 48 4.01 -0.39 25.70
N ASP A 49 3.14 -0.12 24.72
CA ASP A 49 1.95 -0.89 24.49
C ASP A 49 2.26 -2.05 23.52
N LYS A 50 2.04 -3.28 24.00
CA LYS A 50 2.28 -4.50 23.22
C LYS A 50 1.21 -4.72 22.14
N ASP A 51 0.05 -4.10 22.33
CA ASP A 51 -1.10 -4.21 21.43
C ASP A 51 -1.13 -3.07 20.41
N SER A 52 -0.28 -2.04 20.58
CA SER A 52 -0.07 -1.00 19.56
C SER A 52 0.26 -1.59 18.20
N ARG A 53 -0.16 -0.95 17.11
CA ARG A 53 0.17 -1.42 15.75
C ARG A 53 1.69 -1.45 15.53
N VAL A 54 2.15 -2.39 14.71
CA VAL A 54 3.52 -2.37 14.17
C VAL A 54 3.48 -1.68 12.82
N THR A 55 4.33 -0.69 12.64
CA THR A 55 4.50 0.05 11.39
C THR A 55 5.98 0.30 11.15
N ASN A 56 6.35 0.61 9.92
CA ASN A 56 7.69 1.04 9.55
C ASN A 56 7.71 2.51 9.11
N THR A 57 6.54 3.14 8.98
CA THR A 57 6.35 4.54 8.62
C THR A 57 5.48 5.24 9.65
N ILE A 58 5.82 6.49 9.96
CA ILE A 58 5.00 7.40 10.76
C ILE A 58 5.15 8.83 10.24
N HIS A 59 4.04 9.56 10.08
CA HIS A 59 4.13 11.00 9.86
C HIS A 59 4.54 11.71 11.15
N ILE A 60 5.26 12.83 11.01
CA ILE A 60 5.66 13.68 12.12
C ILE A 60 5.41 15.14 11.76
N GLY A 61 4.74 15.85 12.67
CA GLY A 61 4.36 17.25 12.54
C GLY A 61 5.15 18.19 13.45
N ILE A 62 4.80 19.49 13.39
CA ILE A 62 5.47 20.57 14.12
C ILE A 62 5.54 20.26 15.62
N ALA A 63 6.74 20.33 16.20
CA ALA A 63 7.02 20.09 17.61
C ALA A 63 6.64 18.69 18.14
N GLU A 64 6.41 17.72 17.27
CA GLU A 64 6.19 16.33 17.68
C GLU A 64 7.51 15.61 17.99
N ARG A 65 7.41 14.61 18.87
CA ARG A 65 8.51 13.75 19.25
C ARG A 65 8.04 12.30 19.32
N TYR A 66 8.82 11.41 18.72
CA TYR A 66 8.62 9.96 18.84
C TYR A 66 9.90 9.27 19.31
N ASP A 67 9.73 8.27 20.19
CA ASP A 67 10.80 7.35 20.59
C ASP A 67 10.48 5.96 19.98
N LEU A 68 10.98 5.70 18.78
CA LEU A 68 10.65 4.49 18.02
C LEU A 68 11.72 3.42 18.24
N ALA A 69 11.35 2.33 18.89
CA ALA A 69 12.25 1.22 19.17
C ALA A 69 12.09 0.08 18.14
N THR A 70 13.22 -0.44 17.68
CA THR A 70 13.28 -1.63 16.80
C THR A 70 14.54 -2.45 17.10
N THR A 71 14.72 -3.54 16.38
CA THR A 71 15.88 -4.42 16.47
C THR A 71 16.60 -4.45 15.13
N ALA A 72 17.92 -4.26 15.14
CA ALA A 72 18.76 -4.25 13.96
C ALA A 72 18.62 -5.56 13.16
N GLY A 73 18.33 -5.42 11.87
CA GLY A 73 18.03 -6.53 10.96
C GLY A 73 16.55 -6.91 10.92
N GLY A 74 15.66 -6.14 11.54
CA GLY A 74 14.21 -6.34 11.51
C GLY A 74 13.73 -7.68 12.08
N TYR A 75 12.49 -8.06 11.80
CA TYR A 75 11.95 -9.37 12.19
C TYR A 75 12.63 -10.54 11.45
N GLN A 76 13.16 -10.26 10.25
CA GLN A 76 13.96 -11.19 9.47
C GLN A 76 15.32 -11.51 10.14
N GLY A 77 15.85 -10.66 11.02
CA GLY A 77 17.16 -10.88 11.67
C GLY A 77 18.31 -11.01 10.67
N MET A 78 18.29 -10.22 9.59
CA MET A 78 19.24 -10.31 8.49
C MET A 78 20.17 -9.09 8.43
N ALA A 79 21.46 -9.35 8.19
CA ALA A 79 22.47 -8.33 7.97
C ALA A 79 22.40 -7.76 6.55
N GLY A 80 22.87 -6.53 6.40
CA GLY A 80 22.81 -5.75 5.16
C GLY A 80 22.60 -4.27 5.43
N ASP A 81 22.60 -3.50 4.36
CA ASP A 81 22.29 -2.07 4.41
C ASP A 81 20.78 -1.88 4.19
N TYR A 82 20.16 -1.10 5.06
CA TYR A 82 18.75 -0.71 4.97
C TYR A 82 18.64 0.80 4.80
N LEU A 83 17.59 1.26 4.15
CA LEU A 83 17.32 2.69 3.98
C LEU A 83 16.41 3.19 5.11
N TYR A 84 16.75 4.31 5.73
CA TYR A 84 15.76 5.14 6.42
C TYR A 84 15.60 6.44 5.64
N TYR A 85 14.38 6.94 5.48
CA TYR A 85 14.11 8.01 4.52
C TYR A 85 12.79 8.71 4.77
N ASP A 86 12.60 9.89 4.17
CA ASP A 86 11.30 10.53 4.13
C ASP A 86 10.41 9.90 3.04
N GLY A 87 9.24 9.38 3.42
CA GLY A 87 8.25 8.83 2.48
C GLY A 87 7.74 9.84 1.45
N ARG A 88 7.84 11.15 1.73
CA ARG A 88 7.57 12.21 0.76
C ARG A 88 8.69 12.26 -0.27
N THR A 89 8.32 12.12 -1.53
CA THR A 89 9.29 11.91 -2.61
C THR A 89 10.13 13.17 -2.85
N SER A 90 9.54 14.36 -2.69
CA SER A 90 10.25 15.64 -2.70
C SER A 90 11.35 15.70 -1.62
N LYS A 91 11.03 15.38 -0.36
CA LYS A 91 11.97 15.44 0.79
C LYS A 91 13.07 14.40 0.71
N LEU A 92 12.75 13.18 0.27
CA LEU A 92 13.75 12.20 -0.07
C LEU A 92 14.74 12.74 -1.11
N SER A 93 14.22 13.39 -2.17
CA SER A 93 15.04 13.95 -3.26
C SER A 93 15.91 15.13 -2.80
N GLU A 94 15.45 15.89 -1.79
CA GLU A 94 16.22 16.96 -1.13
C GLU A 94 17.35 16.43 -0.24
N GLY A 95 17.37 15.12 0.05
CA GLY A 95 18.43 14.45 0.81
C GLY A 95 18.01 13.91 2.17
N GLU A 96 16.72 13.86 2.49
CA GLU A 96 16.21 13.29 3.75
C GLU A 96 16.18 11.76 3.71
N TRP A 97 17.36 11.16 3.64
CA TRP A 97 17.56 9.72 3.70
C TRP A 97 18.92 9.38 4.25
N GLY A 98 19.08 8.15 4.74
CA GLY A 98 20.37 7.61 5.14
C GLY A 98 20.32 6.10 5.29
N ILE A 99 21.42 5.53 5.77
CA ILE A 99 21.61 4.08 5.77
C ILE A 99 21.73 3.56 7.20
N ILE A 100 21.05 2.44 7.46
CA ILE A 100 21.30 1.55 8.60
C ILE A 100 22.11 0.37 8.10
N ARG A 101 23.38 0.31 8.48
CA ARG A 101 24.26 -0.81 8.19
C ARG A 101 24.24 -1.81 9.33
N VAL A 102 23.67 -2.98 9.05
CA VAL A 102 23.57 -4.08 10.01
C VAL A 102 24.63 -5.12 9.70
N HIS A 103 25.53 -5.37 10.66
CA HIS A 103 26.66 -6.27 10.54
C HIS A 103 26.36 -7.66 11.14
N ASP A 104 26.81 -8.72 10.48
CA ASP A 104 26.87 -10.10 10.97
C ASP A 104 28.28 -10.52 11.43
N GLU A 105 29.27 -9.67 11.19
CA GLU A 105 30.67 -9.87 11.54
C GLU A 105 31.24 -8.72 12.35
N LEU A 106 32.16 -9.03 13.28
CA LEU A 106 32.79 -8.03 14.16
C LEU A 106 33.54 -6.97 13.36
N GLN A 107 33.29 -5.71 13.68
CA GLN A 107 33.98 -4.56 13.10
C GLN A 107 35.04 -4.04 14.08
N LYS A 108 36.16 -3.54 13.55
CA LYS A 108 37.27 -3.05 14.37
C LYS A 108 36.90 -1.80 15.18
N ASP A 109 35.97 -1.02 14.68
CA ASP A 109 35.58 0.32 15.14
C ASP A 109 34.15 0.38 15.69
N LEU A 110 33.43 -0.74 15.77
CA LEU A 110 32.10 -0.84 16.38
C LEU A 110 32.11 -1.82 17.55
N LYS A 111 31.79 -1.34 18.75
CA LYS A 111 31.68 -2.20 19.94
C LYS A 111 30.33 -2.91 19.96
N VAL A 112 30.35 -4.16 20.40
CA VAL A 112 29.12 -4.93 20.61
C VAL A 112 28.39 -4.38 21.85
N LEU A 113 27.07 -4.24 21.76
CA LEU A 113 26.26 -3.79 22.90
C LEU A 113 26.22 -4.86 24.00
N PRO A 114 26.23 -4.46 25.29
CA PRO A 114 26.02 -5.40 26.39
C PRO A 114 24.72 -6.19 26.23
N GLY A 115 24.79 -7.52 26.34
CA GLY A 115 23.66 -8.42 26.12
C GLY A 115 23.43 -8.85 24.67
N ASN A 116 24.25 -8.38 23.73
CA ASN A 116 24.26 -8.87 22.33
C ASN A 116 25.61 -9.48 21.91
N GLU A 117 26.40 -10.00 22.86
CA GLU A 117 27.70 -10.63 22.60
C GLU A 117 27.61 -11.81 21.62
N GLU A 118 26.46 -12.49 21.62
CA GLU A 118 26.16 -13.65 20.79
C GLU A 118 25.37 -13.30 19.49
N PHE A 119 25.47 -12.06 19.01
CA PHE A 119 24.69 -11.57 17.85
C PHE A 119 24.78 -12.48 16.61
N LYS A 120 25.94 -13.12 16.39
CA LYS A 120 26.14 -14.07 15.29
C LYS A 120 25.14 -15.23 15.28
N LYS A 121 24.66 -15.67 16.45
CA LYS A 121 23.63 -16.73 16.58
C LYS A 121 22.24 -16.25 16.17
N LYS A 122 22.00 -14.92 16.18
CA LYS A 122 20.72 -14.30 15.82
C LYS A 122 20.60 -14.07 14.31
N VAL A 123 21.70 -14.15 13.56
CA VAL A 123 21.72 -13.96 12.10
C VAL A 123 20.95 -15.09 11.42
N LYS A 124 19.83 -14.74 10.76
CA LYS A 124 19.11 -15.68 9.91
C LYS A 124 19.71 -15.67 8.50
N LYS A 125 19.85 -16.85 7.91
CA LYS A 125 20.33 -17.03 6.52
C LYS A 125 19.21 -17.37 5.53
N VAL A 126 18.03 -17.69 6.04
CA VAL A 126 16.86 -18.08 5.25
C VAL A 126 15.71 -17.22 5.73
N LEU A 127 15.08 -16.53 4.78
CA LEU A 127 13.97 -15.61 5.06
C LEU A 127 12.73 -16.39 5.45
N CYS A 128 12.28 -17.28 4.56
CA CYS A 128 11.10 -18.11 4.77
C CYS A 128 11.40 -19.39 5.56
N PRO A 129 10.74 -19.65 6.69
CA PRO A 129 10.89 -20.90 7.44
C PRO A 129 10.57 -22.14 6.59
N LYS A 130 11.21 -23.27 6.88
CA LYS A 130 10.94 -24.54 6.20
C LYS A 130 9.47 -24.94 6.39
N GLY A 131 8.77 -25.18 5.28
CA GLY A 131 7.36 -25.57 5.29
C GLY A 131 6.36 -24.41 5.37
N ALA A 132 6.84 -23.16 5.34
CA ALA A 132 5.97 -22.01 5.14
C ALA A 132 5.19 -22.17 3.81
N PRO A 133 3.87 -21.95 3.79
CA PRO A 133 3.10 -21.94 2.55
C PRO A 133 3.69 -20.91 1.58
N VAL A 134 3.72 -21.23 0.30
CA VAL A 134 4.30 -20.36 -0.72
C VAL A 134 3.20 -19.82 -1.62
N LYS A 135 3.11 -18.49 -1.74
CA LYS A 135 2.30 -17.80 -2.74
C LYS A 135 3.22 -17.23 -3.81
N SER A 136 2.98 -17.57 -5.07
CA SER A 136 3.81 -17.13 -6.21
C SER A 136 2.99 -16.30 -7.18
N PHE A 137 3.50 -15.12 -7.50
CA PHE A 137 2.88 -14.15 -8.39
C PHE A 137 3.84 -13.83 -9.53
N SER A 138 3.32 -13.81 -10.76
CA SER A 138 4.04 -13.26 -11.91
C SER A 138 3.48 -11.88 -12.19
N VAL A 139 4.29 -10.85 -12.00
CA VAL A 139 3.90 -9.44 -12.10
C VAL A 139 4.65 -8.81 -13.27
N VAL A 140 3.97 -7.93 -13.99
CA VAL A 140 4.56 -7.10 -15.05
C VAL A 140 4.45 -5.63 -14.68
N ALA A 141 5.48 -4.86 -15.01
CA ALA A 141 5.41 -3.40 -15.06
C ALA A 141 5.16 -2.98 -16.51
N ILE A 142 4.09 -2.22 -16.77
CA ILE A 142 3.71 -1.77 -18.12
C ILE A 142 3.38 -0.28 -18.12
N ASP A 143 3.67 0.39 -19.24
CA ASP A 143 3.15 1.73 -19.50
C ASP A 143 1.65 1.63 -19.79
N LYS A 144 0.86 2.47 -19.13
CA LYS A 144 -0.59 2.57 -19.30
C LYS A 144 -0.99 4.01 -19.04
N GLU A 145 -1.51 4.68 -20.07
CA GLU A 145 -2.19 5.95 -19.85
C GLU A 145 -3.34 5.74 -18.86
N LEU A 146 -3.32 6.50 -17.77
CA LEU A 146 -4.33 6.41 -16.71
C LEU A 146 -5.29 7.56 -16.86
N GLN A 147 -6.54 7.25 -17.18
CA GLN A 147 -7.65 8.17 -17.05
C GLN A 147 -8.19 8.02 -15.62
N PHE A 148 -8.25 9.10 -14.85
CA PHE A 148 -8.72 9.09 -13.47
C PHE A 148 -10.22 9.39 -13.37
N ASN A 149 -10.75 10.15 -14.32
CA ASN A 149 -12.18 10.32 -14.51
C ASN A 149 -12.51 10.22 -16.00
N ALA A 150 -13.26 9.19 -16.39
CA ALA A 150 -13.59 8.94 -17.79
C ALA A 150 -14.72 9.83 -18.33
N ASN A 151 -15.39 10.60 -17.45
CA ASN A 151 -16.59 11.36 -17.79
C ASN A 151 -16.30 12.85 -18.06
N THR A 152 -15.04 13.28 -18.01
CA THR A 152 -14.66 14.68 -18.15
C THR A 152 -13.30 14.82 -18.84
N GLU A 153 -12.92 16.06 -19.15
CA GLU A 153 -11.65 16.38 -19.78
C GLU A 153 -10.46 16.05 -18.87
N GLY A 154 -9.27 15.94 -19.46
CA GLY A 154 -8.06 15.48 -18.76
C GLY A 154 -7.49 16.45 -17.72
N GLU A 155 -8.04 17.66 -17.60
CA GLU A 155 -7.60 18.68 -16.64
C GLU A 155 -8.72 19.67 -16.30
N ILE A 156 -8.69 20.23 -15.09
CA ILE A 156 -9.60 21.30 -14.64
C ILE A 156 -8.73 22.44 -14.07
N GLU A 157 -8.95 23.68 -14.52
CA GLU A 157 -8.29 24.85 -13.93
C GLU A 157 -8.85 25.14 -12.54
N VAL A 158 -7.98 25.37 -11.55
CA VAL A 158 -8.38 25.54 -10.14
C VAL A 158 -8.00 26.91 -9.57
N ASP A 159 -6.71 27.21 -9.44
CA ASP A 159 -6.20 28.41 -8.77
C ASP A 159 -5.00 28.95 -9.56
N PHE A 160 -5.01 30.23 -9.92
CA PHE A 160 -3.84 30.93 -10.49
C PHE A 160 -3.16 30.16 -11.64
N GLU A 161 -3.93 29.72 -12.64
CA GLU A 161 -3.46 28.92 -13.80
C GLU A 161 -2.95 27.50 -13.46
N ARG A 162 -3.05 27.08 -12.20
CA ARG A 162 -2.78 25.69 -11.79
C ARG A 162 -3.95 24.81 -12.20
N LYS A 163 -3.65 23.56 -12.52
CA LYS A 163 -4.65 22.60 -13.01
C LYS A 163 -4.65 21.33 -12.17
N LEU A 164 -5.83 20.86 -11.84
CA LEU A 164 -6.08 19.50 -11.39
C LEU A 164 -5.94 18.57 -12.61
N LEU A 165 -5.20 17.48 -12.49
CA LEU A 165 -5.00 16.52 -13.58
C LEU A 165 -5.93 15.32 -13.41
N LEU A 166 -6.72 15.02 -14.44
CA LEU A 166 -7.68 13.92 -14.49
C LEU A 166 -7.25 12.82 -15.46
N ALA A 167 -6.11 13.01 -16.13
CA ALA A 167 -5.44 12.03 -16.95
C ALA A 167 -3.93 12.06 -16.70
N ASN A 168 -3.28 10.91 -16.85
CA ASN A 168 -1.82 10.77 -16.84
C ASN A 168 -1.34 9.96 -18.05
N ALA A 169 -0.90 10.66 -19.09
CA ALA A 169 -0.32 10.07 -20.30
C ALA A 169 0.98 9.30 -20.04
N ALA A 170 1.70 9.62 -18.96
CA ALA A 170 2.94 8.94 -18.55
C ALA A 170 2.69 7.78 -17.58
N GLY A 171 1.42 7.41 -17.37
CA GLY A 171 1.01 6.41 -16.40
C GLY A 171 1.70 5.06 -16.57
N LYS A 172 1.95 4.40 -15.44
CA LYS A 172 2.63 3.10 -15.35
C LYS A 172 1.98 2.30 -14.25
N ILE A 173 1.75 1.02 -14.47
CA ILE A 173 1.08 0.15 -13.51
C ILE A 173 1.81 -1.17 -13.31
N TYR A 174 1.59 -1.75 -12.14
CA TYR A 174 1.79 -3.16 -11.91
C TYR A 174 0.52 -3.94 -12.25
N ALA A 175 0.67 -5.06 -12.94
CA ALA A 175 -0.41 -5.99 -13.22
C ALA A 175 0.08 -7.43 -13.09
N LEU A 176 -0.81 -8.39 -12.85
CA LEU A 176 -0.45 -9.80 -13.00
C LEU A 176 -0.21 -10.14 -14.48
N GLU A 177 0.70 -11.07 -14.73
CA GLU A 177 1.03 -11.53 -16.08
C GLU A 177 -0.22 -11.99 -16.86
N GLY A 178 -1.14 -12.69 -16.19
CA GLY A 178 -2.38 -13.20 -16.80
C GLY A 178 -3.41 -12.14 -17.15
N GLU A 179 -3.36 -10.96 -16.53
CA GLU A 179 -4.28 -9.85 -16.78
C GLU A 179 -3.63 -8.69 -17.56
N ALA A 180 -2.32 -8.78 -17.84
CA ALA A 180 -1.54 -7.72 -18.48
C ALA A 180 -2.15 -7.21 -19.79
N LYS A 181 -2.74 -8.11 -20.59
CA LYS A 181 -3.42 -7.73 -21.83
C LYS A 181 -4.65 -6.86 -21.55
N GLN A 182 -5.51 -7.31 -20.64
CA GLN A 182 -6.71 -6.58 -20.24
C GLN A 182 -6.36 -5.24 -19.58
N ALA A 183 -5.34 -5.23 -18.71
CA ALA A 183 -4.87 -4.02 -18.04
C ALA A 183 -4.35 -2.97 -19.04
N ALA A 184 -3.81 -3.40 -20.19
CA ALA A 184 -3.33 -2.52 -21.24
C ALA A 184 -4.44 -2.01 -22.18
N GLU A 185 -5.60 -2.69 -22.27
CA GLU A 185 -6.68 -2.36 -23.21
C GLU A 185 -7.22 -0.93 -23.03
N ASP A 186 -7.44 -0.22 -24.14
CA ASP A 186 -8.00 1.13 -24.13
C ASP A 186 -9.39 1.14 -23.49
N GLY A 187 -9.67 2.14 -22.65
CA GLY A 187 -10.90 2.23 -21.88
C GLY A 187 -10.98 1.27 -20.68
N HIS A 188 -10.08 0.30 -20.54
CA HIS A 188 -9.95 -0.43 -19.29
C HIS A 188 -9.36 0.49 -18.22
N MET A 189 -10.05 0.56 -17.09
CA MET A 189 -9.69 1.41 -15.95
C MET A 189 -9.05 0.51 -14.88
N PRO A 190 -7.71 0.38 -14.84
CA PRO A 190 -7.02 -0.49 -13.90
C PRO A 190 -7.14 0.04 -12.47
N HIS A 191 -6.73 -0.78 -11.50
CA HIS A 191 -6.47 -0.38 -10.13
C HIS A 191 -5.05 -0.83 -9.73
N PRO A 192 -4.47 -0.26 -8.65
CA PRO A 192 -3.16 -0.67 -8.18
C PRO A 192 -3.11 -2.17 -7.88
N LEU A 193 -1.93 -2.78 -8.06
CA LEU A 193 -1.73 -4.21 -7.76
C LEU A 193 -2.02 -4.47 -6.28
N THR A 194 -3.02 -5.30 -5.99
CA THR A 194 -3.37 -5.70 -4.63
C THR A 194 -3.32 -7.22 -4.53
N LEU A 195 -2.27 -7.70 -3.88
CA LEU A 195 -2.04 -9.12 -3.62
C LEU A 195 -2.51 -9.49 -2.22
N HIS A 196 -2.87 -10.76 -2.02
CA HIS A 196 -3.31 -11.25 -0.73
C HIS A 196 -2.40 -12.38 -0.24
N ALA A 197 -1.94 -12.29 1.00
CA ALA A 197 -1.16 -13.31 1.69
C ALA A 197 -1.60 -13.44 3.13
N ASN A 198 -1.26 -14.54 3.79
CA ASN A 198 -1.60 -14.76 5.18
C ASN A 198 -0.35 -14.68 6.06
N ILE A 199 -0.53 -14.40 7.35
CA ILE A 199 0.53 -14.52 8.35
C ILE A 199 1.20 -15.90 8.23
N GLY A 200 2.52 -15.91 8.07
CA GLY A 200 3.35 -17.10 7.89
C GLY A 200 3.53 -17.57 6.45
N ASP A 201 2.93 -16.89 5.47
CA ASP A 201 3.17 -17.18 4.04
C ASP A 201 4.53 -16.61 3.59
N CYS A 202 5.18 -17.36 2.71
CA CYS A 202 6.31 -16.93 1.91
C CYS A 202 5.80 -16.45 0.54
N ILE A 203 6.03 -15.19 0.21
CA ILE A 203 5.52 -14.55 -0.99
C ILE A 203 6.67 -14.40 -1.99
N LYS A 204 6.47 -14.94 -3.19
CA LYS A 204 7.43 -14.86 -4.30
C LYS A 204 6.83 -14.06 -5.43
N ILE A 205 7.46 -12.96 -5.80
CA ILE A 205 7.03 -12.13 -6.91
C ILE A 205 8.09 -12.15 -7.99
N LYS A 206 7.76 -12.70 -9.16
CA LYS A 206 8.58 -12.55 -10.37
C LYS A 206 8.13 -11.30 -11.10
N LEU A 207 8.89 -10.21 -10.97
CA LEU A 207 8.66 -8.99 -11.73
C LEU A 207 9.28 -9.14 -13.12
N THR A 208 8.55 -8.77 -14.16
CA THR A 208 9.08 -8.57 -15.52
C THR A 208 8.85 -7.12 -15.93
N ASN A 209 9.93 -6.39 -16.22
CA ASN A 209 9.84 -5.01 -16.65
C ASN A 209 9.52 -4.95 -18.15
N ARG A 210 8.34 -4.42 -18.50
CA ARG A 210 7.90 -4.17 -19.89
C ARG A 210 7.70 -2.68 -20.17
N LEU A 211 8.20 -1.81 -19.30
CA LEU A 211 8.25 -0.37 -19.55
C LEU A 211 9.10 -0.08 -20.79
N LYS A 212 8.73 0.95 -21.55
CA LYS A 212 9.47 1.43 -22.72
C LYS A 212 10.90 1.86 -22.36
N ALA A 213 11.07 2.47 -21.18
CA ALA A 213 12.35 2.95 -20.68
C ALA A 213 12.35 2.96 -19.15
N GLY A 214 13.57 3.00 -18.58
CA GLY A 214 13.76 3.03 -17.13
C GLY A 214 13.66 1.66 -16.47
N ASN A 215 14.32 1.54 -15.32
CA ASN A 215 14.25 0.32 -14.52
C ASN A 215 12.96 0.34 -13.69
N ALA A 216 12.51 -0.86 -13.28
CA ALA A 216 11.44 -1.05 -12.32
C ALA A 216 11.91 -1.98 -11.19
N SER A 217 11.30 -1.94 -10.01
CA SER A 217 11.59 -2.81 -8.88
C SER A 217 10.40 -2.95 -7.94
N ILE A 218 10.36 -4.02 -7.15
CA ILE A 218 9.37 -4.14 -6.08
C ILE A 218 10.10 -3.98 -4.75
N HIS A 219 9.92 -2.82 -4.12
CA HIS A 219 10.20 -2.64 -2.70
C HIS A 219 8.89 -2.75 -1.92
N ALA A 220 8.88 -3.49 -0.82
CA ALA A 220 7.70 -3.65 0.02
C ALA A 220 8.06 -3.38 1.48
N ASN A 221 7.35 -2.43 2.09
CA ASN A 221 7.50 -2.06 3.49
C ASN A 221 6.49 -2.79 4.38
N ASN A 222 6.64 -2.79 5.71
CA ASN A 222 5.77 -3.56 6.62
C ASN A 222 5.75 -5.10 6.36
N ILE A 223 6.79 -5.64 5.75
CA ILE A 223 6.97 -7.07 5.51
C ILE A 223 8.45 -7.44 5.60
N ALA A 224 8.76 -8.68 5.95
CA ALA A 224 10.13 -9.16 6.04
C ALA A 224 10.70 -9.48 4.65
N PHE A 225 11.94 -9.06 4.38
CA PHE A 225 12.69 -9.39 3.17
C PHE A 225 14.18 -9.54 3.48
N ASP A 226 14.93 -10.19 2.58
CA ASP A 226 16.39 -10.22 2.63
C ASP A 226 16.95 -8.95 1.95
N PRO A 227 17.68 -8.06 2.67
CA PRO A 227 18.21 -6.83 2.11
C PRO A 227 19.20 -7.05 0.95
N LEU A 228 19.86 -8.20 0.92
CA LEU A 228 20.88 -8.51 -0.10
C LEU A 228 20.28 -8.97 -1.43
N THR A 229 19.04 -9.48 -1.43
CA THR A 229 18.46 -10.15 -2.61
C THR A 229 17.08 -9.66 -3.02
N SER A 230 16.28 -9.16 -2.07
CA SER A 230 14.86 -8.89 -2.27
C SER A 230 14.40 -7.52 -1.75
N GLN A 231 15.34 -6.61 -1.47
CA GLN A 231 14.99 -5.26 -1.02
C GLN A 231 14.32 -4.43 -2.12
N GLY A 232 14.66 -4.64 -3.40
CA GLY A 232 14.17 -3.79 -4.48
C GLY A 232 14.80 -2.39 -4.55
N ILE A 233 15.78 -2.11 -3.68
CA ILE A 233 16.52 -0.84 -3.60
C ILE A 233 18.02 -1.11 -3.70
N ASN A 234 18.72 -0.34 -4.53
CA ASN A 234 20.19 -0.36 -4.58
C ASN A 234 20.79 0.51 -3.47
N VAL A 235 20.88 -0.03 -2.25
CA VAL A 235 21.34 0.72 -1.07
C VAL A 235 22.73 0.29 -0.60
N GLY A 236 23.55 1.28 -0.27
CA GLY A 236 24.84 1.10 0.38
C GLY A 236 25.75 0.09 -0.31
N ASN A 237 26.19 -0.92 0.44
CA ASN A 237 27.10 -1.99 0.03
C ASN A 237 26.38 -3.30 -0.34
N ASN A 238 25.03 -3.31 -0.39
CA ASN A 238 24.30 -4.51 -0.78
C ASN A 238 24.69 -4.92 -2.21
N PRO A 239 24.88 -6.23 -2.48
CA PRO A 239 25.40 -6.68 -3.74
C PRO A 239 24.35 -6.66 -4.87
N GLY A 240 24.84 -6.42 -6.08
CA GLY A 240 24.08 -6.57 -7.31
C GLY A 240 23.03 -5.49 -7.54
N ASP A 241 22.45 -5.51 -8.73
CA ASP A 241 21.32 -4.64 -9.06
C ASP A 241 20.00 -5.26 -8.54
N GLN A 242 19.31 -4.52 -7.69
CA GLN A 242 18.01 -4.83 -7.11
C GLN A 242 16.85 -4.37 -7.99
N THR A 243 17.14 -3.60 -9.04
CA THR A 243 16.17 -3.16 -10.04
C THR A 243 16.18 -4.06 -11.27
N VAL A 244 15.19 -3.88 -12.15
CA VAL A 244 14.96 -4.70 -13.34
C VAL A 244 14.96 -3.80 -14.56
N ALA A 245 15.95 -3.97 -15.44
CA ALA A 245 16.02 -3.26 -16.71
C ALA A 245 14.87 -3.67 -17.67
N PRO A 246 14.50 -2.81 -18.64
CA PRO A 246 13.48 -3.15 -19.64
C PRO A 246 13.74 -4.51 -20.32
N GLY A 247 12.69 -5.31 -20.45
CA GLY A 247 12.72 -6.66 -21.03
C GLY A 247 13.35 -7.75 -20.15
N LYS A 248 13.76 -7.43 -18.91
CA LYS A 248 14.31 -8.39 -17.96
C LYS A 248 13.30 -8.76 -16.88
N SER A 249 13.65 -9.78 -16.09
CA SER A 249 12.88 -10.22 -14.93
C SER A 249 13.77 -10.44 -13.71
N LYS A 250 13.20 -10.26 -12.52
CA LYS A 250 13.83 -10.59 -11.22
C LYS A 250 12.80 -11.20 -10.28
N ASN A 251 13.25 -12.06 -9.38
CA ASN A 251 12.42 -12.61 -8.31
C ASN A 251 12.69 -11.82 -7.02
N TYR A 252 11.61 -11.44 -6.35
CA TYR A 252 11.61 -10.88 -5.00
C TYR A 252 10.94 -11.89 -4.06
N GLU A 253 11.53 -12.10 -2.88
CA GLU A 253 10.98 -12.95 -1.83
C GLU A 253 10.68 -12.11 -0.59
N PHE A 254 9.45 -12.26 -0.08
CA PHE A 254 8.96 -11.63 1.13
C PHE A 254 8.40 -12.69 2.08
N PHE A 255 8.41 -12.40 3.38
CA PHE A 255 7.82 -13.25 4.40
C PHE A 255 6.85 -12.45 5.27
N ALA A 256 5.61 -12.94 5.35
CA ALA A 256 4.59 -12.38 6.23
C ALA A 256 4.86 -12.78 7.68
N ASP A 257 5.90 -12.18 8.29
CA ASP A 257 6.33 -12.52 9.65
C ASP A 257 5.21 -12.21 10.67
N PRO A 258 4.88 -13.15 11.58
CA PRO A 258 3.86 -12.93 12.60
C PRO A 258 4.07 -11.69 13.48
N GLY A 259 5.30 -11.19 13.60
CA GLY A 259 5.63 -9.97 14.33
C GLY A 259 4.90 -8.72 13.83
N PHE A 260 4.55 -8.69 12.54
CA PHE A 260 3.79 -7.61 11.92
C PHE A 260 2.27 -7.71 12.11
N LYS A 261 1.76 -8.85 12.60
CA LYS A 261 0.33 -9.16 12.78
C LYS A 261 -0.49 -9.03 11.47
N ILE A 262 -1.80 -8.83 11.55
CA ILE A 262 -2.67 -8.54 10.40
C ILE A 262 -2.33 -7.13 9.93
N ASN A 263 -1.85 -7.00 8.69
CA ASN A 263 -1.37 -5.72 8.19
C ASN A 263 -1.45 -5.60 6.66
N GLY A 264 -0.90 -4.50 6.15
CA GLY A 264 -0.76 -4.19 4.75
C GLY A 264 0.65 -3.71 4.49
N SER A 265 1.22 -4.22 3.40
CA SER A 265 2.54 -3.88 2.92
C SER A 265 2.41 -3.03 1.65
N LEU A 266 2.86 -1.78 1.70
CA LEU A 266 2.88 -0.90 0.53
C LEU A 266 4.04 -1.29 -0.39
N ILE A 267 3.73 -1.49 -1.67
CA ILE A 267 4.70 -1.72 -2.73
C ILE A 267 5.03 -0.39 -3.41
N TRP A 268 6.33 -0.10 -3.55
CA TRP A 268 6.85 1.02 -4.31
C TRP A 268 7.88 0.58 -5.35
N ASP A 269 7.87 1.30 -6.48
CA ASP A 269 8.96 1.25 -7.43
C ASP A 269 10.15 2.12 -7.01
N PHE A 270 11.29 1.48 -6.75
CA PHE A 270 12.57 2.16 -6.55
C PHE A 270 13.45 2.13 -7.81
N GLY A 271 12.95 1.57 -8.92
CA GLY A 271 13.58 1.69 -10.23
C GLY A 271 13.68 3.15 -10.68
N ASN A 272 12.63 3.94 -10.42
CA ASN A 272 12.64 5.40 -10.52
C ASN A 272 11.62 6.01 -9.54
N LEU A 273 12.04 6.16 -8.28
CA LEU A 273 11.16 6.59 -7.19
C LEU A 273 10.50 7.96 -7.42
N THR A 274 11.19 8.89 -8.08
CA THR A 274 10.73 10.28 -8.20
C THR A 274 9.62 10.51 -9.21
N THR A 275 9.46 9.59 -10.16
CA THR A 275 8.48 9.74 -11.25
C THR A 275 7.56 8.54 -11.37
N ASN A 276 8.07 7.32 -11.23
CA ASN A 276 7.25 6.13 -11.41
C ASN A 276 6.17 6.00 -10.32
N LEU A 277 6.44 6.39 -9.06
CA LEU A 277 5.42 6.40 -8.00
C LEU A 277 4.28 7.37 -8.33
N ARG A 278 4.64 8.61 -8.67
CA ARG A 278 3.69 9.63 -9.14
C ARG A 278 2.87 9.10 -10.30
N ASP A 279 3.51 8.38 -11.23
CA ASP A 279 2.85 7.81 -12.42
C ASP A 279 2.04 6.53 -12.17
N GLY A 280 1.98 6.06 -10.92
CA GLY A 280 1.11 4.96 -10.51
C GLY A 280 1.83 3.65 -10.19
N MET A 281 3.16 3.57 -10.22
CA MET A 281 3.92 2.34 -9.90
C MET A 281 4.01 2.07 -8.40
N PHE A 282 2.85 1.81 -7.81
CA PHE A 282 2.66 1.35 -6.45
C PHE A 282 1.59 0.26 -6.40
N GLY A 283 1.47 -0.40 -5.26
CA GLY A 283 0.48 -1.45 -5.01
C GLY A 283 0.54 -1.87 -3.55
N GLY A 284 -0.04 -3.02 -3.18
CA GLY A 284 0.11 -3.54 -1.85
C GLY A 284 -0.06 -5.05 -1.73
N ILE A 285 0.40 -5.58 -0.61
CA ILE A 285 0.18 -6.95 -0.16
C ILE A 285 -0.62 -6.89 1.14
N ILE A 286 -1.88 -7.33 1.08
CA ILE A 286 -2.74 -7.44 2.27
C ILE A 286 -2.40 -8.74 2.99
N ILE A 287 -2.04 -8.64 4.26
CA ILE A 287 -1.67 -9.76 5.13
C ILE A 287 -2.82 -10.08 6.08
N GLY A 288 -3.59 -11.11 5.74
CA GLY A 288 -4.71 -11.58 6.55
C GLY A 288 -4.34 -12.66 7.57
N PRO A 289 -5.32 -13.14 8.35
CA PRO A 289 -5.13 -14.19 9.33
C PRO A 289 -4.66 -15.50 8.70
N ARG A 290 -3.85 -16.25 9.45
CA ARG A 290 -3.21 -17.49 8.99
C ARG A 290 -4.22 -18.47 8.36
N GLY A 291 -3.87 -18.99 7.18
CA GLY A 291 -4.66 -20.01 6.48
C GLY A 291 -5.96 -19.52 5.82
N SER A 292 -6.25 -18.21 5.86
CA SER A 292 -7.47 -17.65 5.26
C SER A 292 -7.46 -17.76 3.73
N VAL A 293 -8.67 -17.81 3.15
CA VAL A 293 -8.90 -17.81 1.70
C VAL A 293 -9.63 -16.53 1.32
N TYR A 294 -9.24 -15.95 0.20
CA TYR A 294 -9.79 -14.70 -0.31
C TYR A 294 -10.78 -15.00 -1.42
N ARG A 295 -11.98 -14.45 -1.30
CA ARG A 295 -13.08 -14.74 -2.21
C ARG A 295 -13.59 -13.44 -2.82
N ASP A 296 -13.82 -13.43 -4.13
CA ASP A 296 -14.46 -12.31 -4.79
C ASP A 296 -15.90 -12.14 -4.27
N PRO A 297 -16.28 -10.95 -3.76
CA PRO A 297 -17.57 -10.73 -3.09
C PRO A 297 -18.77 -10.87 -4.03
N GLU A 298 -18.61 -10.70 -5.34
CA GLU A 298 -19.70 -10.71 -6.33
C GLU A 298 -19.90 -12.10 -6.94
N THR A 299 -18.79 -12.74 -7.32
CA THR A 299 -18.77 -13.99 -8.08
C THR A 299 -18.53 -15.22 -7.21
N GLY A 300 -17.93 -15.04 -6.02
CA GLY A 300 -17.59 -16.11 -5.09
C GLY A 300 -16.38 -16.95 -5.51
N LYS A 301 -15.61 -16.51 -6.52
CA LYS A 301 -14.38 -17.16 -6.97
C LYS A 301 -13.26 -16.95 -5.96
N ASP A 302 -12.39 -17.95 -5.80
CA ASP A 302 -11.13 -17.78 -5.07
C ASP A 302 -10.20 -16.81 -5.83
N ILE A 303 -9.79 -15.75 -5.14
CA ILE A 303 -8.88 -14.70 -5.63
C ILE A 303 -7.60 -14.62 -4.80
N SER A 304 -7.27 -15.66 -4.03
CA SER A 304 -6.07 -15.71 -3.17
C SER A 304 -4.75 -15.56 -3.93
N LEU A 305 -4.77 -15.81 -5.25
CA LEU A 305 -3.65 -15.60 -6.18
C LEU A 305 -3.97 -14.56 -7.27
N GLY A 306 -5.08 -13.83 -7.13
CA GLY A 306 -5.51 -12.78 -8.05
C GLY A 306 -5.06 -11.38 -7.60
N ASN A 307 -5.28 -10.40 -8.49
CA ASN A 307 -5.15 -8.98 -8.20
C ASN A 307 -6.55 -8.42 -7.94
N SER A 308 -6.80 -7.95 -6.72
CA SER A 308 -8.09 -7.35 -6.39
C SER A 308 -7.98 -6.43 -5.19
N TRP A 309 -8.51 -5.22 -5.31
CA TRP A 309 -8.62 -4.29 -4.19
C TRP A 309 -9.83 -4.58 -3.29
N LYS A 310 -10.68 -5.58 -3.64
CA LYS A 310 -11.84 -6.01 -2.85
C LYS A 310 -11.85 -7.53 -2.64
N ALA A 311 -12.10 -7.99 -1.43
CA ALA A 311 -12.16 -9.42 -1.14
C ALA A 311 -13.08 -9.70 0.07
N ASP A 312 -13.66 -10.89 0.11
CA ASP A 312 -14.12 -11.49 1.36
C ASP A 312 -12.98 -12.33 1.94
N VAL A 313 -12.62 -12.09 3.19
CA VAL A 313 -11.61 -12.87 3.90
C VAL A 313 -12.32 -13.98 4.67
N ILE A 314 -12.17 -15.21 4.17
CA ILE A 314 -12.77 -16.41 4.74
C ILE A 314 -11.76 -17.05 5.69
N ILE A 315 -12.01 -16.89 6.99
CA ILE A 315 -11.08 -17.25 8.06
C ILE A 315 -11.01 -18.76 8.25
N ASP A 316 -9.80 -19.30 8.28
CA ASP A 316 -9.59 -20.70 8.67
C ASP A 316 -9.63 -20.85 10.19
N LYS A 317 -10.78 -21.32 10.68
CA LYS A 317 -11.05 -21.60 12.10
C LYS A 317 -10.32 -22.83 12.64
N SER A 318 -9.53 -23.55 11.85
CA SER A 318 -8.70 -24.66 12.34
C SER A 318 -7.51 -24.18 13.16
N TYR A 319 -7.08 -22.94 12.98
CA TYR A 319 -6.03 -22.29 13.76
C TYR A 319 -6.62 -21.71 15.07
N PRO A 320 -6.09 -22.05 16.26
CA PRO A 320 -6.60 -21.55 17.54
C PRO A 320 -6.63 -20.02 17.65
N GLU A 321 -5.62 -19.34 17.09
CA GLU A 321 -5.53 -17.89 17.05
C GLU A 321 -6.68 -17.22 16.27
N ASN A 322 -7.31 -17.96 15.34
CA ASN A 322 -8.41 -17.46 14.51
C ASN A 322 -9.79 -17.71 15.12
N ALA A 323 -9.89 -18.35 16.30
CA ALA A 323 -11.16 -18.81 16.87
C ALA A 323 -12.20 -17.67 17.00
N ASN A 324 -11.75 -16.47 17.39
CA ASN A 324 -12.60 -15.31 17.66
C ASN A 324 -12.66 -14.30 16.51
N ILE A 325 -11.99 -14.54 15.38
CA ILE A 325 -11.96 -13.62 14.23
C ILE A 325 -13.10 -13.95 13.27
N GLU A 326 -14.10 -13.10 13.14
CA GLU A 326 -15.18 -13.30 12.17
C GLU A 326 -14.67 -13.18 10.73
N ASN A 327 -15.35 -13.81 9.76
CA ASN A 327 -15.12 -13.46 8.36
C ASN A 327 -15.40 -11.96 8.19
N TYR A 328 -14.65 -11.29 7.31
CA TYR A 328 -14.83 -9.85 7.05
C TYR A 328 -14.69 -9.53 5.55
N ARG A 329 -15.30 -8.42 5.13
CA ARG A 329 -15.05 -7.76 3.84
C ARG A 329 -13.75 -6.97 3.96
N ASP A 330 -12.90 -7.06 2.97
CA ASP A 330 -11.64 -6.37 2.87
C ASP A 330 -11.62 -5.49 1.62
N PHE A 331 -11.23 -4.24 1.81
CA PHE A 331 -11.06 -3.26 0.74
C PHE A 331 -9.69 -2.60 0.86
N ALA A 332 -9.04 -2.29 -0.26
CA ALA A 332 -7.81 -1.53 -0.32
C ALA A 332 -8.01 -0.20 -1.07
N LEU A 333 -7.66 0.90 -0.40
CA LEU A 333 -7.69 2.24 -0.96
C LEU A 333 -6.27 2.82 -0.95
N TYR A 334 -5.81 3.26 -2.12
CA TYR A 334 -4.49 3.81 -2.36
C TYR A 334 -4.63 5.28 -2.72
N PHE A 335 -4.32 6.14 -1.76
CA PHE A 335 -4.40 7.58 -1.92
C PHE A 335 -3.12 8.11 -2.55
N GLN A 336 -3.26 9.02 -3.51
CA GLN A 336 -2.14 9.73 -4.11
C GLN A 336 -2.41 11.22 -4.25
N ASP A 337 -1.38 12.03 -4.09
CA ASP A 337 -1.33 13.45 -4.43
C ASP A 337 0.11 13.90 -4.72
N GLU A 338 0.28 14.80 -5.67
CA GLU A 338 1.58 15.40 -6.00
C GLU A 338 1.70 16.87 -5.56
N ASP A 339 0.67 17.44 -4.94
CA ASP A 339 0.62 18.86 -4.60
C ASP A 339 1.47 19.16 -3.36
N ASN A 340 2.74 19.49 -3.58
CA ASN A 340 3.66 19.82 -2.50
C ASN A 340 3.44 21.20 -1.87
N ILE A 341 2.63 22.06 -2.48
CA ILE A 341 2.49 23.46 -2.05
C ILE A 341 1.14 23.83 -1.44
N ILE A 342 0.12 22.99 -1.58
CA ILE A 342 -1.19 23.25 -0.95
C ILE A 342 -1.07 23.34 0.58
N GLY A 343 -1.71 24.37 1.15
CA GLY A 343 -1.72 24.61 2.61
C GLY A 343 -0.42 25.17 3.18
N THR A 344 0.54 25.56 2.34
CA THR A 344 1.74 26.28 2.76
C THR A 344 1.44 27.75 3.09
N SER A 345 2.31 28.38 3.87
CA SER A 345 2.14 29.76 4.36
C SER A 345 2.72 30.84 3.44
N PHE A 346 2.86 30.57 2.14
CA PHE A 346 3.31 31.57 1.15
C PHE A 346 2.13 32.23 0.43
N MET A 347 2.29 33.51 0.07
CA MET A 347 1.29 34.26 -0.70
C MET A 347 1.49 34.04 -2.21
N PRO A 348 0.43 33.84 -3.00
CA PRO A 348 -0.98 33.72 -2.59
C PRO A 348 -1.27 32.38 -1.91
N TYR A 349 -2.14 32.39 -0.89
CA TYR A 349 -2.57 31.16 -0.22
C TYR A 349 -3.45 30.32 -1.14
N LEU A 350 -2.91 29.20 -1.60
CA LEU A 350 -3.61 28.24 -2.45
C LEU A 350 -4.72 27.54 -1.65
N GLN A 351 -5.92 27.46 -2.22
CA GLN A 351 -7.09 26.84 -1.57
C GLN A 351 -7.44 25.51 -2.22
N ASN A 352 -7.15 25.35 -3.51
CA ASN A 352 -7.47 24.18 -4.29
C ASN A 352 -6.23 23.32 -4.59
N VAL A 353 -6.41 22.01 -4.54
CA VAL A 353 -5.39 21.03 -4.92
C VAL A 353 -5.19 21.10 -6.43
N ALA A 354 -3.93 21.11 -6.86
CA ALA A 354 -3.56 20.99 -8.27
C ALA A 354 -2.63 19.79 -8.49
N GLY A 355 -2.37 19.48 -9.75
CA GLY A 355 -1.62 18.30 -10.15
C GLY A 355 -2.46 17.03 -10.08
N LEU A 356 -1.78 15.90 -10.13
CA LEU A 356 -2.33 14.56 -10.05
C LEU A 356 -2.70 14.20 -8.61
N THR A 357 -3.95 13.78 -8.43
CA THR A 357 -4.47 13.26 -7.17
C THR A 357 -5.41 12.10 -7.45
N GLY A 358 -5.72 11.27 -6.46
CA GLY A 358 -6.75 10.26 -6.62
C GLY A 358 -6.70 9.12 -5.61
N VAL A 359 -7.65 8.21 -5.76
CA VAL A 359 -7.77 6.98 -4.97
C VAL A 359 -7.95 5.82 -5.95
N ASN A 360 -7.05 4.83 -5.92
CA ASN A 360 -7.04 3.68 -6.84
C ASN A 360 -7.06 4.09 -8.33
N TYR A 361 -6.29 5.13 -8.69
CA TYR A 361 -6.29 5.75 -10.02
C TYR A 361 -7.65 6.34 -10.43
N ARG A 362 -8.42 6.87 -9.48
CA ARG A 362 -9.72 7.53 -9.73
C ARG A 362 -9.84 8.82 -8.95
N LEU A 363 -10.64 9.75 -9.44
CA LEU A 363 -11.05 10.95 -8.70
C LEU A 363 -12.39 11.49 -9.21
N GLU A 364 -13.18 12.09 -8.32
CA GLU A 364 -14.51 12.64 -8.61
C GLU A 364 -14.63 14.12 -8.16
N PRO A 365 -14.10 15.10 -8.92
CA PRO A 365 -14.06 16.50 -8.49
C PRO A 365 -15.44 17.11 -8.31
N TRP A 366 -15.54 18.05 -7.37
CA TRP A 366 -16.77 18.84 -7.19
C TRP A 366 -17.02 19.77 -8.38
N LEU A 367 -15.97 20.41 -8.91
CA LEU A 367 -16.09 21.29 -10.09
C LEU A 367 -16.72 20.57 -11.28
N TYR A 368 -16.27 19.34 -11.58
CA TYR A 368 -16.90 18.51 -12.60
C TYR A 368 -18.39 18.26 -12.32
N ARG A 369 -18.74 17.93 -11.08
CA ARG A 369 -20.14 17.73 -10.69
C ARG A 369 -20.97 19.01 -10.79
N GLU A 370 -20.42 20.15 -10.41
CA GLU A 370 -21.07 21.46 -10.54
C GLU A 370 -21.34 21.81 -12.01
N ASP A 371 -20.37 21.57 -12.90
CA ASP A 371 -20.52 21.76 -14.35
C ASP A 371 -21.64 20.88 -14.93
N GLU A 372 -21.83 19.68 -14.37
CA GLU A 372 -22.91 18.75 -14.71
C GLU A 372 -24.22 19.00 -13.92
N GLY A 373 -24.34 20.18 -13.29
CA GLY A 373 -25.59 20.67 -12.70
C GLY A 373 -25.84 20.25 -11.25
N CYS A 374 -24.81 19.81 -10.53
CA CYS A 374 -24.89 19.63 -9.07
C CYS A 374 -24.75 20.98 -8.35
N GLU A 375 -25.40 21.10 -7.20
CA GLU A 375 -25.25 22.21 -6.25
C GLU A 375 -24.55 21.71 -4.97
N LEU A 376 -23.94 22.61 -4.20
CA LEU A 376 -23.27 22.24 -2.94
C LEU A 376 -24.16 21.44 -1.97
N GLY A 377 -25.49 21.67 -1.99
CA GLY A 377 -26.45 20.94 -1.16
C GLY A 377 -26.74 19.50 -1.59
N ASN A 378 -26.39 19.12 -2.82
CA ASN A 378 -26.63 17.79 -3.39
C ASN A 378 -25.38 17.17 -4.05
N MET A 379 -24.19 17.70 -3.75
CA MET A 379 -22.90 17.29 -4.33
C MET A 379 -22.65 15.79 -4.32
N PHE A 380 -23.10 15.11 -3.27
CA PHE A 380 -22.88 13.68 -3.04
C PHE A 380 -24.07 12.80 -3.41
N THR A 381 -25.14 13.34 -3.99
CA THR A 381 -26.30 12.58 -4.46
C THR A 381 -26.35 12.55 -5.99
N ALA A 382 -27.38 11.88 -6.53
CA ALA A 382 -27.63 11.82 -7.96
C ALA A 382 -28.18 13.18 -8.47
N CYS A 383 -27.30 14.05 -8.98
CA CYS A 383 -27.60 15.18 -9.86
C CYS A 383 -27.47 14.73 -11.33
N VAL A 384 -27.69 15.60 -12.34
CA VAL A 384 -27.73 15.20 -13.77
C VAL A 384 -26.44 14.48 -14.25
N ALA A 385 -25.30 14.73 -13.59
CA ALA A 385 -24.03 14.01 -13.69
C ALA A 385 -24.04 12.52 -13.23
N ALA A 386 -25.08 12.09 -12.52
CA ALA A 386 -25.01 10.98 -11.56
C ALA A 386 -26.23 10.02 -11.62
N ASP A 387 -26.65 9.65 -12.83
CA ASP A 387 -27.33 8.36 -13.05
C ASP A 387 -26.40 7.15 -12.74
N GLN A 388 -25.15 7.41 -12.33
CA GLN A 388 -24.10 6.44 -12.04
C GLN A 388 -23.36 6.77 -10.73
N ASP A 389 -22.74 5.75 -10.14
CA ASP A 389 -21.83 5.90 -9.00
C ASP A 389 -20.62 6.79 -9.38
N PRO A 390 -19.99 7.49 -8.42
CA PRO A 390 -18.79 8.29 -8.70
C PRO A 390 -17.68 7.43 -9.32
N ALA A 391 -16.76 8.05 -10.04
CA ALA A 391 -15.64 7.34 -10.68
C ALA A 391 -14.76 6.59 -9.67
N THR A 392 -14.75 7.04 -8.41
CA THR A 392 -13.99 6.45 -7.30
C THR A 392 -14.59 5.12 -6.80
N PRO A 393 -13.80 4.31 -6.05
CA PRO A 393 -14.26 3.03 -5.54
C PRO A 393 -15.56 3.09 -4.73
N THR A 394 -16.58 2.34 -5.16
CA THR A 394 -17.78 2.08 -4.36
C THR A 394 -17.62 0.81 -3.55
N LEU A 395 -17.58 0.94 -2.23
CA LEU A 395 -17.47 -0.15 -1.27
C LEU A 395 -18.87 -0.71 -1.00
N LYS A 396 -19.02 -2.05 -0.95
CA LYS A 396 -20.32 -2.70 -0.73
C LYS A 396 -20.23 -3.74 0.37
N ALA A 397 -21.08 -3.65 1.38
CA ALA A 397 -21.19 -4.65 2.44
C ALA A 397 -22.65 -4.80 2.87
N HIS A 398 -23.07 -5.97 3.33
CA HIS A 398 -24.39 -6.10 3.93
C HIS A 398 -24.39 -5.49 5.32
N ALA A 399 -25.53 -4.93 5.74
CA ALA A 399 -25.70 -4.40 7.09
C ALA A 399 -25.26 -5.42 8.16
N GLY A 400 -24.32 -5.00 9.01
CA GLY A 400 -23.72 -5.84 10.05
C GLY A 400 -22.57 -6.74 9.63
N ASP A 401 -22.18 -6.78 8.35
CA ASP A 401 -20.93 -7.42 7.93
C ASP A 401 -19.75 -6.74 8.65
N ARG A 402 -18.74 -7.52 9.04
CA ARG A 402 -17.43 -6.97 9.43
C ARG A 402 -16.72 -6.44 8.20
N VAL A 403 -16.12 -5.28 8.31
CA VAL A 403 -15.42 -4.61 7.22
C VAL A 403 -14.06 -4.13 7.70
N MET A 404 -13.03 -4.40 6.90
CA MET A 404 -11.69 -3.84 6.98
C MET A 404 -11.44 -3.00 5.73
N ILE A 405 -11.09 -1.73 5.93
CA ILE A 405 -10.55 -0.88 4.86
C ILE A 405 -9.07 -0.67 5.15
N ASN A 406 -8.24 -1.11 4.21
CA ASN A 406 -6.79 -0.94 4.16
C ASN A 406 -6.50 0.37 3.44
N ILE A 407 -6.04 1.38 4.16
CA ILE A 407 -5.74 2.71 3.60
C ILE A 407 -4.24 2.87 3.47
N PHE A 408 -3.79 3.13 2.25
CA PHE A 408 -2.39 3.33 1.90
C PHE A 408 -2.15 4.77 1.45
N GLY A 409 -1.18 5.44 2.08
CA GLY A 409 -0.57 6.65 1.53
C GLY A 409 0.40 6.29 0.41
N ALA A 410 -0.15 6.00 -0.78
CA ALA A 410 0.60 5.34 -1.84
C ALA A 410 1.64 6.26 -2.50
N HIS A 411 1.35 7.55 -2.65
CA HIS A 411 2.31 8.58 -3.03
C HIS A 411 1.71 9.92 -2.64
N ASN A 412 2.22 10.55 -1.59
CA ASN A 412 1.60 11.76 -1.07
C ASN A 412 2.64 12.85 -0.81
N GLU A 413 2.44 14.02 -1.38
CA GLU A 413 3.27 15.19 -1.05
C GLU A 413 2.73 15.96 0.16
N GLN A 414 1.55 15.59 0.67
CA GLN A 414 0.96 16.14 1.89
C GLN A 414 0.34 15.05 2.77
N ASN A 415 0.13 15.36 4.05
CA ASN A 415 -0.67 14.50 4.91
C ASN A 415 -2.14 14.51 4.48
N GLN A 416 -2.74 13.33 4.50
CA GLN A 416 -4.12 13.06 4.13
C GLN A 416 -4.91 12.63 5.37
N MET A 417 -6.24 12.63 5.29
CA MET A 417 -7.10 12.27 6.42
C MET A 417 -8.28 11.43 5.96
N PHE A 418 -8.28 10.14 6.27
CA PHE A 418 -9.38 9.25 5.89
C PHE A 418 -10.53 9.40 6.88
N ASN A 419 -11.76 9.59 6.39
CA ASN A 419 -12.98 9.57 7.19
C ASN A 419 -14.05 8.67 6.55
N LEU A 420 -14.90 8.07 7.38
CA LEU A 420 -16.06 7.32 6.93
C LEU A 420 -17.30 7.76 7.74
N ASP A 421 -18.26 8.37 7.06
CA ASP A 421 -19.50 8.84 7.66
C ASP A 421 -20.29 7.70 8.31
N GLY A 422 -20.90 7.99 9.47
CA GLY A 422 -21.73 7.06 10.22
C GLY A 422 -21.02 5.85 10.82
N HIS A 423 -19.70 5.74 10.69
CA HIS A 423 -18.91 4.61 11.18
C HIS A 423 -17.77 5.07 12.08
N GLN A 424 -17.49 4.28 13.11
CA GLN A 424 -16.35 4.47 13.97
C GLN A 424 -15.58 3.15 14.07
N TRP A 425 -14.26 3.25 14.19
CA TRP A 425 -13.36 2.12 14.44
C TRP A 425 -12.43 2.44 15.60
N ARG A 426 -11.79 1.40 16.14
CA ARG A 426 -10.78 1.59 17.19
C ARG A 426 -9.52 2.18 16.58
N ARG A 427 -8.94 3.21 17.20
CA ARG A 427 -7.64 3.77 16.82
C ARG A 427 -6.53 2.71 16.84
N HIS A 428 -6.55 1.82 17.83
CA HIS A 428 -5.68 0.65 17.88
C HIS A 428 -6.54 -0.61 17.82
N MET A 429 -6.58 -1.25 16.65
CA MET A 429 -7.45 -2.41 16.36
C MET A 429 -7.33 -3.54 17.40
N ASP A 430 -6.09 -3.88 17.77
CA ASP A 430 -5.79 -4.97 18.69
C ASP A 430 -6.03 -4.62 20.17
N GLN A 431 -6.18 -3.34 20.49
CA GLN A 431 -6.34 -2.88 21.87
C GLN A 431 -7.83 -2.84 22.23
N GLU A 432 -8.23 -3.65 23.22
CA GLU A 432 -9.58 -3.59 23.76
C GLU A 432 -9.80 -2.27 24.52
N GLY A 433 -10.93 -1.61 24.28
CA GLY A 433 -11.24 -0.31 24.89
C GLY A 433 -10.46 0.88 24.33
N SER A 434 -9.74 0.71 23.22
CA SER A 434 -9.12 1.83 22.48
C SER A 434 -10.15 2.88 22.09
N ASP A 435 -9.71 4.13 21.96
CA ASP A 435 -10.55 5.25 21.52
C ASP A 435 -11.19 4.92 20.17
N MET A 436 -12.49 5.23 20.08
CA MET A 436 -13.24 5.10 18.83
C MET A 436 -13.09 6.40 18.03
N ILE A 437 -12.62 6.27 16.80
CA ILE A 437 -12.41 7.38 15.87
C ILE A 437 -13.21 7.14 14.59
N ASP A 438 -13.55 8.23 13.92
CA ASP A 438 -14.19 8.25 12.59
C ASP A 438 -13.29 8.89 11.52
N ALA A 439 -12.18 9.50 11.94
CA ALA A 439 -11.16 10.08 11.07
C ALA A 439 -9.76 9.74 11.57
N GLU A 440 -8.84 9.45 10.65
CA GLU A 440 -7.44 9.21 10.95
C GLU A 440 -6.52 9.82 9.89
N GLN A 441 -5.49 10.53 10.34
CA GLN A 441 -4.46 11.13 9.50
C GLN A 441 -3.42 10.09 9.09
N PHE A 442 -2.94 10.19 7.85
CA PHE A 442 -1.82 9.40 7.33
C PHE A 442 -1.00 10.20 6.33
N GLY A 443 0.29 9.89 6.22
CA GLY A 443 1.20 10.46 5.21
C GLY A 443 1.64 9.46 4.15
N ALA A 444 2.54 9.88 3.26
CA ALA A 444 3.18 9.00 2.29
C ALA A 444 3.90 7.83 2.95
N GLY A 445 3.74 6.64 2.38
CA GLY A 445 4.36 5.42 2.88
C GLY A 445 3.66 4.83 4.10
N GLU A 446 2.67 5.52 4.69
CA GLU A 446 1.90 4.99 5.80
C GLU A 446 0.78 4.06 5.35
N TYR A 447 0.41 3.20 6.29
CA TYR A 447 -0.70 2.28 6.18
C TYR A 447 -1.50 2.31 7.49
N ILE A 448 -2.79 2.56 7.36
CA ILE A 448 -3.76 2.55 8.46
C ILE A 448 -4.94 1.63 8.11
N GLN A 449 -5.71 1.23 9.12
CA GLN A 449 -6.83 0.29 8.97
C GLN A 449 -8.07 0.81 9.68
N ALA A 450 -9.19 0.85 8.96
CA ALA A 450 -10.50 1.05 9.56
C ALA A 450 -11.22 -0.31 9.67
N TYR A 451 -11.38 -0.82 10.89
CA TYR A 451 -12.07 -2.09 11.15
C TYR A 451 -13.37 -1.88 11.94
N PHE A 452 -14.52 -2.13 11.32
CA PHE A 452 -15.84 -1.74 11.83
C PHE A 452 -16.97 -2.69 11.39
N ASN A 453 -18.19 -2.40 11.82
CA ASN A 453 -19.42 -3.07 11.36
C ASN A 453 -20.14 -2.20 10.32
N ALA A 454 -20.49 -2.75 9.16
CA ALA A 454 -21.23 -2.03 8.14
C ALA A 454 -22.60 -1.53 8.65
N GLY A 455 -22.89 -0.25 8.43
CA GLY A 455 -24.05 0.48 8.95
C GLY A 455 -23.85 1.09 10.35
N GLY A 456 -22.60 1.14 10.82
CA GLY A 456 -22.22 1.69 12.12
C GLY A 456 -22.79 0.93 13.30
N THR A 457 -22.92 1.61 14.44
CA THR A 457 -23.43 1.04 15.71
C THR A 457 -24.80 0.38 15.56
N TYR A 458 -25.66 0.95 14.70
CA TYR A 458 -27.04 0.50 14.52
C TYR A 458 -27.23 -0.43 13.31
N LYS A 459 -26.18 -0.68 12.53
CA LYS A 459 -26.22 -1.52 11.31
C LYS A 459 -27.27 -1.03 10.31
N ASN A 460 -27.38 0.28 10.15
CA ASN A 460 -28.36 0.89 9.26
C ASN A 460 -27.95 0.69 7.80
N PRO A 461 -28.80 0.09 6.95
CA PRO A 461 -28.60 0.13 5.50
C PRO A 461 -28.67 1.57 4.98
N GLY A 462 -27.88 1.89 3.97
CA GLY A 462 -27.79 3.24 3.41
C GLY A 462 -26.55 3.43 2.54
N THR A 463 -26.46 4.59 1.91
CA THR A 463 -25.23 5.04 1.22
C THR A 463 -24.54 6.05 2.12
N TYR A 464 -23.31 5.72 2.52
CA TYR A 464 -22.44 6.55 3.33
C TYR A 464 -21.29 7.07 2.46
N LEU A 465 -20.59 8.09 2.95
CA LEU A 465 -19.41 8.64 2.29
C LEU A 465 -18.15 8.18 3.00
N TRP A 466 -17.21 7.61 2.25
CA TRP A 466 -15.81 7.69 2.65
C TRP A 466 -15.21 8.89 1.92
N PHE A 467 -14.35 9.66 2.59
CA PHE A 467 -13.75 10.83 2.00
C PHE A 467 -12.46 11.25 2.69
N ASN A 468 -11.67 12.06 2.01
CA ASN A 468 -10.60 12.79 2.64
C ASN A 468 -11.17 13.98 3.42
N ALA A 469 -11.06 13.96 4.75
CA ALA A 469 -11.63 15.01 5.59
C ALA A 469 -10.83 16.32 5.58
N ARG A 470 -9.72 16.40 4.82
CA ARG A 470 -9.18 17.68 4.36
C ARG A 470 -9.98 18.15 3.14
N THR A 471 -10.86 19.12 3.34
CA THR A 471 -11.83 19.58 2.32
C THR A 471 -11.25 19.84 0.93
N PRO A 472 -10.06 20.44 0.74
CA PRO A 472 -9.48 20.60 -0.61
C PRO A 472 -9.27 19.29 -1.37
N TYR A 473 -8.90 18.20 -0.69
CA TYR A 473 -8.76 16.89 -1.30
C TYR A 473 -10.11 16.22 -1.57
N GLN A 474 -11.11 16.47 -0.72
CA GLN A 474 -12.48 16.08 -0.98
C GLN A 474 -13.01 16.76 -2.26
N GLN A 475 -12.79 18.07 -2.38
CA GLN A 475 -13.14 18.89 -3.55
C GLN A 475 -12.44 18.41 -4.83
N ALA A 476 -11.16 18.04 -4.70
CA ALA A 476 -10.38 17.48 -5.79
C ALA A 476 -10.74 16.03 -6.14
N GLY A 477 -11.67 15.41 -5.41
CA GLY A 477 -12.28 14.15 -5.77
C GLY A 477 -11.79 12.92 -5.02
N GLN A 478 -11.11 13.07 -3.88
CA GLN A 478 -10.78 11.97 -2.97
C GLN A 478 -11.96 11.63 -2.05
N TRP A 479 -13.04 11.12 -2.62
CA TRP A 479 -14.22 10.64 -1.88
C TRP A 479 -14.97 9.59 -2.69
N GLY A 480 -15.81 8.78 -2.06
CA GLY A 480 -16.68 7.82 -2.74
C GLY A 480 -17.72 7.19 -1.81
N TYR A 481 -18.43 6.19 -2.30
CA TYR A 481 -19.53 5.59 -1.57
C TYR A 481 -19.13 4.34 -0.77
N MET A 482 -19.70 4.22 0.42
CA MET A 482 -19.86 2.97 1.15
C MET A 482 -21.36 2.60 1.17
N LYS A 483 -21.74 1.65 0.33
CA LYS A 483 -23.12 1.14 0.24
C LYS A 483 -23.30 0.01 1.24
N VAL A 484 -24.03 0.29 2.31
CA VAL A 484 -24.49 -0.70 3.28
C VAL A 484 -25.83 -1.25 2.81
N LEU A 485 -25.79 -2.47 2.31
CA LEU A 485 -26.92 -3.12 1.65
C LEU A 485 -27.90 -3.71 2.66
N PRO A 486 -29.22 -3.62 2.41
CA PRO A 486 -30.22 -4.25 3.27
C PRO A 486 -30.18 -5.78 3.14
N SER A 487 -30.68 -6.46 4.18
CA SER A 487 -30.82 -7.92 4.16
C SER A 487 -31.64 -8.38 2.95
N GLY A 488 -31.07 -9.27 2.14
CA GLY A 488 -31.72 -9.83 0.95
C GLY A 488 -31.24 -9.26 -0.38
N ASP A 489 -30.46 -8.17 -0.38
CA ASP A 489 -29.77 -7.69 -1.58
C ASP A 489 -28.81 -8.77 -2.12
N ARG A 490 -28.72 -8.88 -3.45
CA ARG A 490 -27.95 -9.93 -4.14
C ARG A 490 -26.84 -9.40 -5.04
N SER A 491 -26.55 -8.10 -4.97
CA SER A 491 -25.44 -7.48 -5.72
C SER A 491 -24.08 -8.00 -5.27
N ILE A 492 -23.97 -8.44 -4.02
CA ILE A 492 -22.82 -9.19 -3.48
C ILE A 492 -23.30 -10.42 -2.70
N LEU A 493 -22.49 -11.47 -2.71
CA LEU A 493 -22.74 -12.69 -1.95
C LEU A 493 -22.70 -12.40 -0.44
N PRO A 494 -23.52 -13.08 0.37
CA PRO A 494 -23.45 -12.97 1.82
C PRO A 494 -22.10 -13.49 2.35
N LEU A 495 -21.58 -12.83 3.37
CA LEU A 495 -20.32 -13.20 4.01
C LEU A 495 -20.46 -14.57 4.72
N GLY A 496 -21.52 -14.72 5.53
CA GLY A 496 -22.01 -15.98 6.10
C GLY A 496 -20.98 -16.84 6.87
N LYS A 497 -21.40 -18.03 7.31
CA LYS A 497 -20.52 -19.06 7.91
C LYS A 497 -19.74 -19.86 6.86
N VAL A 498 -19.31 -19.21 5.79
CA VAL A 498 -18.55 -19.84 4.71
C VAL A 498 -17.20 -20.28 5.29
N LYS A 499 -16.78 -21.50 4.95
CA LYS A 499 -15.49 -22.07 5.36
C LYS A 499 -14.55 -22.11 4.15
N PRO A 500 -13.21 -22.06 4.36
CA PRO A 500 -12.23 -22.10 3.26
C PRO A 500 -12.46 -23.23 2.24
N LYS A 501 -12.79 -24.45 2.71
CA LYS A 501 -13.09 -25.61 1.85
C LYS A 501 -14.32 -25.46 0.93
N GLY A 502 -15.17 -24.46 1.17
CA GLY A 502 -16.38 -24.19 0.39
C GLY A 502 -16.22 -23.10 -0.67
N VAL A 503 -15.03 -22.49 -0.78
CA VAL A 503 -14.76 -21.47 -1.80
C VAL A 503 -14.52 -22.16 -3.14
N LYS A 504 -15.18 -21.67 -4.21
CA LYS A 504 -15.03 -22.25 -5.55
C LYS A 504 -13.63 -21.93 -6.09
N THR A 505 -12.84 -22.97 -6.32
CA THR A 505 -11.51 -22.83 -6.94
C THR A 505 -11.68 -22.26 -8.35
N ALA A 506 -10.89 -21.24 -8.71
CA ALA A 506 -10.82 -20.79 -10.10
C ALA A 506 -10.32 -21.94 -10.98
N SER A 507 -11.04 -22.24 -12.06
CA SER A 507 -10.59 -23.19 -13.08
C SER A 507 -9.24 -22.70 -13.62
N GLN A 508 -8.22 -23.56 -13.56
CA GLN A 508 -6.94 -23.30 -14.22
C GLN A 508 -7.16 -22.98 -15.71
N PRO A 509 -6.33 -22.12 -16.33
CA PRO A 509 -6.40 -21.87 -17.75
C PRO A 509 -6.30 -23.20 -18.52
N SER A 510 -7.23 -23.39 -19.46
CA SER A 510 -7.37 -24.63 -20.22
C SER A 510 -6.10 -24.92 -21.04
N GLU A 511 -5.86 -26.19 -21.37
CA GLU A 511 -4.68 -26.62 -22.15
C GLU A 511 -4.58 -25.93 -23.53
N GLU A 512 -5.69 -25.39 -24.05
CA GLU A 512 -5.71 -24.60 -25.28
C GLU A 512 -4.90 -23.29 -25.15
N GLU A 513 -4.96 -22.60 -23.99
CA GLU A 513 -4.18 -21.37 -23.75
C GLU A 513 -2.68 -21.64 -23.57
N LYS A 514 -2.30 -22.82 -23.05
CA LYS A 514 -0.90 -23.25 -22.98
C LYS A 514 -0.31 -23.56 -24.36
N SER A 515 -1.13 -23.96 -25.32
CA SER A 515 -0.69 -24.22 -26.70
C SER A 515 -0.47 -22.91 -27.47
N ALA A 516 -1.28 -21.89 -27.21
CA ALA A 516 -1.17 -20.57 -27.85
C ALA A 516 0.11 -19.83 -27.42
N SER A 517 0.51 -19.92 -26.15
CA SER A 517 1.76 -19.30 -25.66
C SER A 517 3.02 -19.96 -26.23
N LYS A 518 2.98 -21.28 -26.47
CA LYS A 518 4.09 -22.02 -27.10
C LYS A 518 4.25 -21.67 -28.59
N ALA A 519 3.13 -21.51 -29.31
CA ALA A 519 3.14 -21.11 -30.73
C ALA A 519 3.64 -19.67 -30.97
N VAL A 520 3.43 -18.77 -30.00
CA VAL A 520 3.97 -17.40 -30.05
C VAL A 520 5.46 -17.37 -29.71
N SER A 521 5.90 -18.18 -28.74
CA SER A 521 7.32 -18.34 -28.40
C SER A 521 8.15 -18.90 -29.56
N ASP A 522 7.62 -19.86 -30.31
CA ASP A 522 8.33 -20.46 -31.45
C ASP A 522 8.37 -19.54 -32.69
N ARG A 523 7.47 -18.56 -32.80
CA ARG A 523 7.52 -17.54 -33.87
C ARG A 523 8.48 -16.39 -33.57
N LEU A 524 8.81 -16.15 -32.30
CA LEU A 524 9.77 -15.13 -31.87
C LEU A 524 11.23 -15.63 -31.89
N SER A 525 11.47 -16.94 -32.01
CA SER A 525 12.83 -17.50 -32.14
C SER A 525 13.31 -17.65 -33.59
N MET A 526 12.44 -17.40 -34.58
CA MET A 526 12.75 -17.48 -36.02
C MET A 526 12.75 -16.13 -36.74
N ARG A 527 12.95 -15.01 -36.03
CA ARG A 527 13.20 -13.69 -36.65
C ARG A 527 14.41 -13.00 -36.06
#